data_AF-A0A9P0H675-F1
#
_entry.id   AF-A0A9P0H675-F1
#
_cell.length_a   1.000
_cell.length_b   1.000
_cell.length_c   1.000
_cell.angle_alpha   90.00
_cell.angle_beta   90.00
_cell.angle_gamma   90.00
#
_symmetry.space_group_name_H-M   'P 1'
#
loop_
_entity.id
_entity.type
_entity.pdbx_description
1 polymer ?
#
loop_
_entity_poly.entity_id
_entity_poly.type
_entity_poly.pdbx_seq_one_letter_code
_entity_poly.pdbx_strand_id
1 'polypeptide(L)'
;MSMLRHRKKSPYYGVEIIKNLDSFPKVNKEDFIEKSRIGGTVTVIAYILILWIIVHEVRYYFESHVDFKFMPDKDYDAKLRLNLDLTVAMPCSSIGADILDSTNQNMLKFGKLDMMDTWFEMTSEQRLNFDDIRRVNSYLREEFHAINDLLWKSGHSITLRKLPQREIIDSNPPDACRVYGSLVLNKVAGNLHITAGKSLHLPEGHVHISAFVSQAEYNFSHRIHHLSFGDSGVGIIHPLDGEEKIADINMALYQYFVEIVPTDVETFLSKAKTYQYSVKDSLRIINHDKGSHGVPGIFFKYDISALKVVVTQSHEPLLKFFVRLSSTLSGVFVSAGILKDCILFITKKLERTLYPEQKKNGVSVEKVPEEVYSL
;
A
#
# COMPACT_ATOMS: atom_id res chain seq x y z
N MET A 1 -4.32 -80.13 33.47
CA MET A 1 -4.66 -78.70 33.38
C MET A 1 -4.24 -78.21 32.01
N SER A 2 -5.19 -77.61 31.28
CA SER A 2 -5.10 -77.01 29.94
C SER A 2 -3.85 -76.12 29.73
N MET A 3 -3.32 -75.82 28.55
CA MET A 3 -3.95 -75.46 27.27
C MET A 3 -2.96 -75.70 26.12
N LEU A 4 -3.40 -76.34 25.04
CA LEU A 4 -2.76 -76.19 23.73
C LEU A 4 -3.26 -74.88 23.10
N ARG A 5 -2.42 -73.85 23.11
CA ARG A 5 -2.68 -72.59 22.41
C ARG A 5 -2.50 -72.82 20.91
N HIS A 6 -3.61 -72.98 20.19
CA HIS A 6 -3.62 -73.14 18.74
C HIS A 6 -3.22 -71.82 18.05
N ARG A 7 -2.16 -71.87 17.25
CA ARG A 7 -1.58 -70.73 16.52
C ARG A 7 -2.51 -70.37 15.35
N LYS A 8 -3.10 -69.17 15.40
CA LYS A 8 -3.93 -68.59 14.32
C LYS A 8 -3.14 -68.62 13.00
N LYS A 9 -3.64 -69.37 12.01
CA LYS A 9 -3.07 -69.37 10.64
C LYS A 9 -3.36 -68.03 9.95
N SER A 10 -2.37 -67.58 9.19
CA SER A 10 -2.19 -66.24 8.60
C SER A 10 -3.17 -65.92 7.45
N PRO A 11 -3.28 -64.64 7.01
CA PRO A 11 -4.42 -64.07 6.30
C PRO A 11 -4.36 -64.26 4.77
N TYR A 12 -3.92 -65.42 4.29
CA TYR A 12 -3.71 -65.65 2.86
C TYR A 12 -4.98 -66.04 2.08
N TYR A 13 -6.06 -66.44 2.77
CA TYR A 13 -7.29 -66.91 2.13
C TYR A 13 -8.11 -65.77 1.48
N GLY A 14 -8.10 -64.57 2.05
CA GLY A 14 -8.84 -63.42 1.51
C GLY A 14 -8.24 -62.87 0.20
N VAL A 15 -6.92 -63.00 0.02
CA VAL A 15 -6.22 -62.52 -1.18
C VAL A 15 -6.58 -63.38 -2.40
N GLU A 16 -6.83 -64.67 -2.20
CA GLU A 16 -7.16 -65.63 -3.25
C GLU A 16 -8.59 -65.42 -3.78
N ILE A 17 -9.53 -65.09 -2.90
CA ILE A 17 -10.92 -64.78 -3.25
C ILE A 17 -11.01 -63.47 -4.05
N ILE A 18 -10.23 -62.44 -3.67
CA ILE A 18 -10.17 -61.16 -4.39
C ILE A 18 -9.52 -61.35 -5.78
N LYS A 19 -8.55 -62.25 -5.92
CA LYS A 19 -7.90 -62.57 -7.20
C LYS A 19 -8.85 -63.28 -8.18
N ASN A 20 -9.79 -64.08 -7.67
CA ASN A 20 -10.76 -64.82 -8.48
C ASN A 20 -11.99 -63.99 -8.89
N LEU A 21 -12.19 -62.81 -8.30
CA LEU A 21 -13.21 -61.82 -8.70
C LEU A 21 -12.72 -60.86 -9.79
N ASP A 22 -11.43 -60.91 -10.15
CA ASP A 22 -10.81 -60.09 -11.21
C ASP A 22 -11.06 -60.74 -12.59
N SER A 23 -12.28 -60.57 -13.12
CA SER A 23 -12.76 -61.15 -14.38
C SER A 23 -12.18 -60.50 -15.65
N PHE A 24 -11.26 -59.53 -15.52
CA PHE A 24 -10.72 -58.81 -16.66
C PHE A 24 -9.36 -59.37 -17.10
N PRO A 25 -9.15 -59.69 -18.39
CA PRO A 25 -7.85 -60.08 -18.88
C PRO A 25 -6.86 -58.95 -18.62
N LYS A 26 -5.78 -59.24 -17.89
CA LYS A 26 -4.71 -58.29 -17.63
C LYS A 26 -3.97 -58.07 -18.93
N VAL A 27 -4.39 -57.04 -19.66
CA VAL A 27 -3.70 -56.59 -20.87
C VAL A 27 -2.29 -56.19 -20.46
N ASN A 28 -1.28 -56.83 -21.02
CA ASN A 28 0.11 -56.44 -20.82
C ASN A 28 0.28 -55.01 -21.32
N LYS A 29 0.36 -54.05 -20.39
CA LYS A 29 0.43 -52.61 -20.71
C LYS A 29 1.64 -52.25 -21.59
N GLU A 30 2.64 -53.12 -21.60
CA GLU A 30 3.88 -52.94 -22.36
C GLU A 30 3.67 -53.05 -23.88
N ASP A 31 2.64 -53.77 -24.33
CA ASP A 31 2.37 -53.98 -25.76
C ASP A 31 1.60 -52.82 -26.42
N PHE A 32 1.02 -51.91 -25.63
CA PHE A 32 0.15 -50.82 -26.11
C PHE A 32 0.71 -49.41 -25.87
N ILE A 33 1.91 -49.28 -25.29
CA ILE A 33 2.55 -47.99 -25.01
C ILE A 33 3.73 -47.81 -25.96
N GLU A 34 3.48 -47.20 -27.12
CA GLU A 34 4.56 -46.77 -28.01
C GLU A 34 5.32 -45.60 -27.37
N LYS A 35 6.54 -45.88 -26.90
CA LYS A 35 7.45 -44.87 -26.35
C LYS A 35 8.00 -44.03 -27.50
N SER A 36 7.51 -42.80 -27.68
CA SER A 36 8.09 -41.85 -28.65
C SER A 36 9.01 -40.85 -27.96
N ARG A 37 10.19 -40.61 -28.56
CA ARG A 37 11.19 -39.63 -28.05
C ARG A 37 10.59 -38.23 -27.93
N ILE A 38 9.72 -37.85 -28.88
CA ILE A 38 8.99 -36.58 -28.90
C ILE A 38 7.94 -36.52 -27.79
N GLY A 39 7.22 -37.62 -27.52
CA GLY A 39 6.26 -37.68 -26.42
C GLY A 39 6.94 -37.57 -25.05
N GLY A 40 8.12 -38.18 -24.91
CA GLY A 40 8.94 -38.08 -23.71
C GLY A 40 9.41 -36.65 -23.41
N THR A 41 9.90 -35.92 -24.42
CA THR A 41 10.35 -34.53 -24.20
C THR A 41 9.20 -33.58 -23.87
N VAL A 42 8.07 -33.69 -24.58
CA VAL A 42 6.88 -32.84 -24.31
C VAL A 42 6.33 -33.08 -22.91
N THR A 43 6.31 -34.33 -22.43
CA THR A 43 5.84 -34.66 -21.08
C THR A 43 6.76 -34.10 -19.99
N VAL A 44 8.10 -34.19 -20.15
CA VAL A 44 9.06 -33.59 -19.20
C VAL A 44 8.86 -32.08 -19.11
N ILE A 45 8.74 -31.39 -20.25
CA ILE A 45 8.49 -29.94 -20.28
C ILE A 45 7.15 -29.60 -19.61
N ALA A 46 6.10 -30.38 -19.88
CA ALA A 46 4.79 -30.19 -19.26
C ALA A 46 4.84 -30.35 -17.73
N TYR A 47 5.59 -31.32 -17.20
CA TYR A 47 5.75 -31.47 -15.75
C TYR A 47 6.51 -30.30 -15.11
N ILE A 48 7.53 -29.76 -15.77
CA ILE A 48 8.25 -28.57 -15.30
C ILE A 48 7.31 -27.36 -15.26
N LEU A 49 6.52 -27.17 -16.31
CA LEU A 49 5.51 -26.10 -16.36
C LEU A 49 4.44 -26.25 -15.29
N ILE A 50 3.93 -27.46 -15.08
CA ILE A 50 2.96 -27.76 -14.02
C ILE A 50 3.53 -27.41 -12.64
N LEU A 51 4.76 -27.84 -12.35
CA LEU A 51 5.41 -27.53 -11.07
C LEU A 51 5.56 -26.03 -10.88
N TRP A 52 6.02 -25.31 -11.92
CA TRP A 52 6.18 -23.86 -11.87
C TRP A 52 4.84 -23.15 -11.60
N ILE A 53 3.76 -23.56 -12.27
CA ILE A 53 2.42 -23.01 -12.07
C ILE A 53 1.90 -23.32 -10.67
N ILE A 54 2.09 -24.52 -10.15
CA ILE A 54 1.68 -24.87 -8.78
C ILE A 54 2.39 -23.93 -7.78
N VAL A 55 3.69 -23.72 -7.94
CA VAL A 55 4.44 -22.81 -7.06
C VAL A 55 3.88 -21.38 -7.15
N HIS A 56 3.56 -20.91 -8.36
CA HIS A 56 2.97 -19.58 -8.56
C HIS A 56 1.56 -19.47 -7.96
N GLU A 57 0.71 -20.47 -8.15
CA GLU A 57 -0.64 -20.53 -7.60
C GLU A 57 -0.66 -20.56 -6.07
N VAL A 58 0.26 -21.34 -5.48
CA VAL A 58 0.43 -21.38 -4.03
C VAL A 58 0.92 -20.03 -3.50
N ARG A 59 1.91 -19.41 -4.17
CA ARG A 59 2.37 -18.07 -3.79
C ARG A 59 1.26 -17.03 -3.88
N TYR A 60 0.51 -17.02 -4.98
CA TYR A 60 -0.62 -16.12 -5.18
C TYR A 60 -1.70 -16.33 -4.11
N TYR A 61 -1.99 -17.58 -3.74
CA TYR A 61 -2.95 -17.89 -2.67
C TYR A 61 -2.54 -17.33 -1.31
N PHE A 62 -1.25 -17.40 -0.98
CA PHE A 62 -0.71 -16.83 0.25
C PHE A 62 -0.57 -15.31 0.20
N GLU A 63 -0.65 -14.69 -0.97
CA GLU A 63 -0.67 -13.24 -1.11
C GLU A 63 -2.06 -12.70 -0.72
N SER A 64 -2.09 -11.70 0.17
CA SER A 64 -3.33 -11.02 0.52
C SER A 64 -3.63 -9.90 -0.47
N HIS A 65 -4.91 -9.75 -0.83
CA HIS A 65 -5.38 -8.62 -1.62
C HIS A 65 -6.02 -7.57 -0.71
N VAL A 66 -5.88 -6.30 -1.08
CA VAL A 66 -6.46 -5.16 -0.36
C VAL A 66 -7.61 -4.64 -1.20
N ASP A 67 -8.82 -4.65 -0.65
CA ASP A 67 -10.01 -4.15 -1.32
C ASP A 67 -10.40 -2.78 -0.75
N PHE A 68 -10.58 -1.80 -1.63
CA PHE A 68 -11.03 -0.45 -1.28
C PHE A 68 -12.52 -0.31 -1.61
N LYS A 69 -13.34 0.00 -0.61
CA LYS A 69 -14.78 0.21 -0.77
C LYS A 69 -15.15 1.63 -0.35
N PHE A 70 -15.79 2.37 -1.24
CA PHE A 70 -16.32 3.69 -0.95
C PHE A 70 -17.75 3.58 -0.43
N MET A 71 -18.02 4.16 0.73
CA MET A 71 -19.33 4.12 1.38
C MET A 71 -19.67 5.49 1.97
N PRO A 72 -20.95 5.86 2.10
CA PRO A 72 -21.33 7.08 2.82
C PRO A 72 -20.86 7.00 4.28
N ASP A 73 -20.27 8.08 4.75
CA ASP A 73 -19.92 8.23 6.16
C ASP A 73 -21.16 8.51 7.01
N LYS A 74 -21.36 7.70 8.05
CA LYS A 74 -22.51 7.80 8.98
C LYS A 74 -22.10 8.24 10.37
N ASP A 75 -20.80 8.32 10.65
CA ASP A 75 -20.27 8.61 11.98
C ASP A 75 -20.07 10.12 12.15
N TYR A 76 -21.16 10.90 12.17
CA TYR A 76 -21.11 12.36 12.27
C TYR A 76 -20.67 12.86 13.66
N ASP A 77 -21.02 12.14 14.72
CA ASP A 77 -20.70 12.52 16.12
C ASP A 77 -19.26 12.15 16.54
N ALA A 78 -18.51 11.48 15.66
CA ALA A 78 -17.14 11.10 15.95
C ALA A 78 -16.26 12.34 16.17
N LYS A 79 -15.28 12.21 17.07
CA LYS A 79 -14.26 13.24 17.27
C LYS A 79 -13.11 13.03 16.30
N LEU A 80 -12.57 14.12 15.78
CA LEU A 80 -11.43 14.13 14.89
C LEU A 80 -10.18 14.52 15.69
N ARG A 81 -9.19 13.64 15.75
CA ARG A 81 -7.88 13.98 16.32
C ARG A 81 -7.06 14.68 15.24
N LEU A 82 -6.57 15.89 15.49
CA LEU A 82 -5.62 16.60 14.62
C LEU A 82 -4.26 16.54 15.31
N ASN A 83 -3.24 16.02 14.62
CA ASN A 83 -1.86 16.08 15.09
C ASN A 83 -1.07 17.04 14.21
N LEU A 84 -0.36 17.97 14.84
CA LEU A 84 0.39 19.02 14.17
C LEU A 84 1.82 19.07 14.71
N ASP A 85 2.78 19.24 13.82
CA ASP A 85 4.15 19.64 14.14
C ASP A 85 4.68 20.51 12.99
N LEU A 86 4.89 21.79 13.25
CA LEU A 86 5.41 22.74 12.28
C LEU A 86 6.36 23.73 12.94
N THR A 87 7.21 24.38 12.16
CA THR A 87 8.02 25.51 12.62
C THR A 87 7.78 26.73 11.74
N VAL A 88 7.60 27.89 12.38
CA VAL A 88 7.44 29.20 11.72
C VAL A 88 8.64 30.06 12.04
N ALA A 89 9.16 30.81 11.06
CA ALA A 89 10.30 31.73 11.18
C ALA A 89 9.94 33.04 11.93
N MET A 90 9.25 32.93 13.06
CA MET A 90 8.94 34.03 13.97
C MET A 90 9.06 33.56 15.42
N PRO A 91 9.48 34.42 16.36
CA PRO A 91 9.53 34.09 17.78
C PRO A 91 8.17 33.66 18.34
N CYS A 92 8.15 32.73 19.32
CA CYS A 92 6.88 32.28 19.87
C CYS A 92 6.12 33.37 20.61
N SER A 93 6.77 34.44 21.09
CA SER A 93 6.10 35.59 21.69
C SER A 93 5.23 36.36 20.71
N SER A 94 5.60 36.34 19.42
CA SER A 94 5.04 37.19 18.37
C SER A 94 3.97 36.51 17.54
N ILE A 95 3.71 35.21 17.76
CA ILE A 95 2.68 34.44 17.04
C ILE A 95 1.69 33.78 17.99
N GLY A 96 0.51 33.48 17.44
CA GLY A 96 -0.58 32.77 18.09
C GLY A 96 -1.17 31.75 17.13
N ALA A 97 -1.26 30.50 17.58
CA ALA A 97 -1.98 29.44 16.89
C ALA A 97 -3.39 29.33 17.51
N ASP A 98 -4.41 29.29 16.66
CA ASP A 98 -5.80 29.11 17.09
C ASP A 98 -6.60 28.31 16.06
N ILE A 99 -7.71 27.74 16.48
CA ILE A 99 -8.61 26.95 15.65
C ILE A 99 -10.06 27.38 15.87
N LEU A 100 -10.77 27.57 14.76
CA LEU A 100 -12.20 27.85 14.75
C LEU A 100 -12.90 26.77 13.93
N ASP A 101 -13.88 26.08 14.51
CA ASP A 101 -14.74 25.16 13.76
C ASP A 101 -16.01 25.86 13.25
N SER A 102 -16.74 25.21 12.35
CA SER A 102 -18.00 25.75 11.81
C SER A 102 -19.11 25.92 12.86
N THR A 103 -18.95 25.33 14.04
CA THR A 103 -19.85 25.50 15.18
C THR A 103 -19.51 26.72 16.04
N ASN A 104 -18.52 27.52 15.61
CA ASN A 104 -17.96 28.67 16.34
C ASN A 104 -17.52 28.31 17.76
N GLN A 105 -17.08 27.07 17.97
CA GLN A 105 -16.47 26.65 19.22
C GLN A 105 -14.97 26.98 19.18
N ASN A 106 -14.49 27.58 20.27
CA ASN A 106 -13.10 28.01 20.40
C ASN A 106 -12.19 26.89 20.96
N MET A 107 -10.88 27.04 20.74
CA MET A 107 -9.83 26.08 21.10
C MET A 107 -9.83 25.62 22.58
N LEU A 108 -10.32 26.45 23.51
CA LEU A 108 -10.44 26.12 24.94
C LEU A 108 -11.19 24.80 25.24
N LYS A 109 -12.05 24.32 24.33
CA LYS A 109 -12.75 23.04 24.47
C LYS A 109 -12.01 21.85 23.82
N PHE A 110 -11.02 22.10 22.96
CA PHE A 110 -10.40 21.10 22.09
C PHE A 110 -8.96 20.73 22.45
N GLY A 111 -8.35 21.48 23.39
CA GLY A 111 -6.96 21.30 23.82
C GLY A 111 -6.14 22.57 23.59
N LYS A 112 -4.81 22.49 23.75
CA LYS A 112 -3.89 23.58 23.44
C LYS A 112 -2.71 23.02 22.65
N LEU A 113 -2.26 23.76 21.65
CA LEU A 113 -1.00 23.50 20.96
C LEU A 113 0.16 24.09 21.77
N ASP A 114 1.21 23.30 21.94
CA ASP A 114 2.43 23.74 22.59
C ASP A 114 3.30 24.52 21.60
N MET A 115 3.93 25.58 22.11
CA MET A 115 4.80 26.46 21.35
C MET A 115 6.16 26.47 22.03
N MET A 116 7.21 26.16 21.29
CA MET A 116 8.59 26.10 21.78
C MET A 116 9.49 26.96 20.90
N ASP A 117 10.26 27.85 21.54
CA ASP A 117 11.26 28.67 20.86
C ASP A 117 12.34 27.77 20.25
N THR A 118 12.71 28.05 19.01
CA THR A 118 13.66 27.27 18.23
C THR A 118 14.33 28.15 17.17
N TRP A 119 15.18 27.55 16.34
CA TRP A 119 15.81 28.22 15.22
C TRP A 119 15.22 27.77 13.89
N PHE A 120 15.08 28.73 12.96
CA PHE A 120 14.62 28.43 11.62
C PHE A 120 15.70 27.72 10.81
N GLU A 121 16.97 28.06 10.99
CA GLU A 121 18.06 27.33 10.36
C GLU A 121 18.21 25.92 10.97
N MET A 122 18.35 24.91 10.12
CA MET A 122 18.55 23.52 10.54
C MET A 122 20.03 23.15 10.56
N THR A 123 20.41 22.27 11.49
CA THR A 123 21.72 21.61 11.43
C THR A 123 21.84 20.73 10.17
N SER A 124 23.06 20.42 9.75
CA SER A 124 23.29 19.60 8.55
C SER A 124 22.59 18.23 8.63
N GLU A 125 22.57 17.59 9.80
CA GLU A 125 21.87 16.31 10.00
C GLU A 125 20.35 16.46 9.88
N GLN A 126 19.79 17.49 10.54
CA GLN A 126 18.36 17.78 10.46
C GLN A 126 17.93 18.10 9.03
N ARG A 127 18.76 18.85 8.28
CA ARG A 127 18.49 19.19 6.89
C ARG A 127 18.49 17.97 6.00
N LEU A 128 19.48 17.08 6.15
CA LEU A 128 19.53 15.83 5.39
C LEU A 128 18.30 14.96 5.64
N ASN A 129 17.90 14.77 6.91
CA ASN A 129 16.70 14.01 7.24
C ASN A 129 15.43 14.66 6.65
N PHE A 130 15.31 15.99 6.77
CA PHE A 130 14.18 16.72 6.22
C PHE A 130 14.10 16.62 4.69
N ASP A 131 15.23 16.75 4.00
CA ASP A 131 15.30 16.63 2.54
C ASP A 131 14.99 15.21 2.06
N ASP A 132 15.38 14.18 2.82
CA ASP A 132 15.00 12.79 2.55
C ASP A 132 13.48 12.59 2.66
N ILE A 133 12.86 13.10 3.73
CA ILE A 133 11.40 13.06 3.91
C ILE A 133 10.69 13.79 2.77
N ARG A 134 11.15 15.01 2.45
CA ARG A 134 10.60 15.83 1.37
C ARG A 134 10.66 15.11 0.02
N ARG A 135 11.80 14.47 -0.30
CA ARG A 135 11.99 13.72 -1.55
C ARG A 135 11.06 12.52 -1.64
N VAL A 136 10.93 11.75 -0.55
CA VAL A 136 10.01 10.61 -0.51
C VAL A 136 8.57 11.08 -0.71
N ASN A 137 8.15 12.14 -0.01
CA ASN A 137 6.79 12.63 -0.11
C ASN A 137 6.47 13.27 -1.47
N SER A 138 7.41 14.01 -2.07
CA SER A 138 7.24 14.57 -3.42
C SER A 138 7.08 13.47 -4.47
N TYR A 139 7.89 12.42 -4.38
CA TYR A 139 7.80 11.27 -5.28
C TYR A 139 6.45 10.55 -5.17
N LEU A 140 5.96 10.34 -3.93
CA LEU A 140 4.64 9.75 -3.68
C LEU A 140 3.49 10.61 -4.19
N ARG A 141 3.62 11.95 -4.12
CA ARG A 141 2.60 12.91 -4.58
C ARG A 141 2.50 12.96 -6.12
N GLU A 142 3.63 12.91 -6.82
CA GLU A 142 3.70 13.22 -8.26
C GLU A 142 3.62 11.98 -9.17
N GLU A 143 4.27 10.87 -8.82
CA GLU A 143 4.46 9.77 -9.77
C GLU A 143 3.50 8.58 -9.58
N PHE A 144 2.99 8.35 -8.37
CA PHE A 144 2.29 7.09 -8.08
C PHE A 144 1.02 7.25 -7.23
N HIS A 145 -0.09 7.56 -7.90
CA HIS A 145 -1.42 7.41 -7.29
C HIS A 145 -1.81 5.93 -7.01
N ALA A 146 -1.05 4.96 -7.54
CA ALA A 146 -1.30 3.52 -7.40
C ALA A 146 -0.39 2.80 -6.36
N ILE A 147 0.57 3.49 -5.73
CA ILE A 147 1.46 2.89 -4.73
C ILE A 147 0.73 2.50 -3.43
N ASN A 148 -0.50 2.98 -3.23
CA ASN A 148 -1.33 2.60 -2.10
C ASN A 148 -1.39 1.06 -1.95
N ASP A 149 -1.63 0.31 -3.02
CA ASP A 149 -1.68 -1.15 -2.98
C ASP A 149 -0.39 -1.78 -2.42
N LEU A 150 0.78 -1.20 -2.74
CA LEU A 150 2.08 -1.67 -2.27
C LEU A 150 2.35 -1.26 -0.81
N LEU A 151 1.96 -0.06 -0.40
CA LEU A 151 2.14 0.43 0.97
C LEU A 151 1.25 -0.33 1.95
N TRP A 152 0.00 -0.62 1.56
CA TRP A 152 -0.90 -1.43 2.37
C TRP A 152 -0.47 -2.91 2.44
N LYS A 153 0.13 -3.46 1.37
CA LYS A 153 0.66 -4.84 1.34
C LYS A 153 1.97 -5.02 2.12
N SER A 154 2.85 -4.04 2.08
CA SER A 154 4.21 -4.17 2.66
C SER A 154 4.23 -4.01 4.18
N GLY A 155 3.13 -3.57 4.81
CA GLY A 155 3.07 -3.29 6.24
C GLY A 155 4.05 -2.20 6.69
N HIS A 156 4.75 -1.56 5.75
CA HIS A 156 5.63 -0.45 6.02
C HIS A 156 4.74 0.76 6.26
N SER A 157 4.47 1.03 7.54
CA SER A 157 4.33 2.42 7.96
C SER A 157 5.64 3.05 7.53
N ILE A 158 5.60 3.98 6.58
CA ILE A 158 6.71 4.93 6.43
C ILE A 158 6.64 5.73 7.73
N THR A 159 7.21 5.18 8.80
CA THR A 159 7.38 5.89 10.06
C THR A 159 8.47 6.90 9.75
N LEU A 160 8.03 8.02 9.18
CA LEU A 160 8.88 9.16 8.89
C LEU A 160 9.62 9.46 10.19
N ARG A 161 10.95 9.32 10.13
CA ARG A 161 11.82 9.52 11.29
C ARG A 161 11.48 10.89 11.86
N LYS A 162 11.08 10.93 13.14
CA LYS A 162 10.94 12.21 13.86
C LYS A 162 12.24 13.00 13.70
N LEU A 163 12.11 14.31 13.48
CA LEU A 163 13.26 15.19 13.33
C LEU A 163 14.22 14.98 14.52
N PRO A 164 15.52 14.69 14.28
CA PRO A 164 16.47 14.47 15.36
C PRO A 164 16.55 15.71 16.24
N GLN A 165 16.76 15.47 17.54
CA GLN A 165 16.98 16.56 18.47
C GLN A 165 18.27 17.28 18.12
N ARG A 166 18.24 18.60 18.26
CA ARG A 166 19.40 19.44 17.98
C ARG A 166 20.44 19.25 19.08
N GLU A 167 21.62 18.76 18.74
CA GLU A 167 22.71 18.57 19.71
C GLU A 167 23.48 19.87 20.01
N ILE A 168 23.55 20.79 19.03
CA ILE A 168 24.31 22.04 19.12
C ILE A 168 23.33 23.21 19.28
N ILE A 169 23.38 23.90 20.42
CA ILE A 169 22.60 25.12 20.67
C ILE A 169 23.36 26.30 20.05
N ASP A 170 22.72 27.05 19.15
CA ASP A 170 23.32 28.26 18.59
C ASP A 170 23.48 29.34 19.67
N SER A 171 24.52 30.16 19.56
CA SER A 171 24.71 31.32 20.44
C SER A 171 23.69 32.44 20.17
N ASN A 172 23.01 32.41 19.03
CA ASN A 172 22.02 33.40 18.65
C ASN A 172 20.69 33.14 19.38
N PRO A 173 19.93 34.20 19.71
CA PRO A 173 18.58 34.02 20.24
C PRO A 173 17.70 33.23 19.24
N PRO A 174 16.73 32.45 19.74
CA PRO A 174 15.81 31.71 18.87
C PRO A 174 14.99 32.68 18.00
N ASP A 175 14.98 32.42 16.70
CA ASP A 175 14.32 33.24 15.67
C ASP A 175 13.04 32.60 15.12
N ALA A 176 12.67 31.42 15.63
CA ALA A 176 11.54 30.63 15.17
C ALA A 176 10.73 30.03 16.31
N CYS A 177 9.53 29.57 15.97
CA CYS A 177 8.62 28.93 16.89
C CYS A 177 8.14 27.59 16.34
N ARG A 178 8.36 26.52 17.10
CA ARG A 178 7.81 25.20 16.82
C ARG A 178 6.43 25.09 17.47
N VAL A 179 5.41 24.90 16.66
CA VAL A 179 4.02 24.66 17.10
C VAL A 179 3.73 23.18 16.94
N TYR A 180 3.46 22.48 18.04
CA TYR A 180 3.21 21.04 18.01
C TYR A 180 2.16 20.60 19.03
N GLY A 181 1.55 19.45 18.79
CA GLY A 181 0.59 18.84 19.71
C GLY A 181 -0.56 18.14 19.00
N SER A 182 -1.53 17.70 19.80
CA SER A 182 -2.73 17.02 19.31
C SER A 182 -3.98 17.68 19.86
N LEU A 183 -4.93 17.98 18.97
CA LEU A 183 -6.23 18.56 19.31
C LEU A 183 -7.34 17.54 19.05
N VAL A 184 -8.37 17.52 19.91
CA VAL A 184 -9.54 16.66 19.73
C VAL A 184 -10.72 17.54 19.32
N LEU A 185 -11.02 17.54 18.02
CA LEU A 185 -11.97 18.42 17.38
C LEU A 185 -13.31 17.73 17.11
N ASN A 186 -14.32 18.53 16.84
CA ASN A 186 -15.54 18.03 16.20
C ASN A 186 -15.23 17.64 14.74
N LYS A 187 -15.89 16.60 14.23
CA LYS A 187 -15.75 16.18 12.82
C LYS A 187 -16.63 17.04 11.92
N VAL A 188 -16.23 18.30 11.78
CA VAL A 188 -16.87 19.32 10.96
C VAL A 188 -15.79 20.16 10.28
N ALA A 189 -16.16 20.96 9.30
CA ALA A 189 -15.25 21.91 8.69
C ALA A 189 -14.68 22.90 9.71
N GLY A 190 -13.42 23.29 9.54
CA GLY A 190 -12.77 24.25 10.42
C GLY A 190 -11.55 24.93 9.82
N ASN A 191 -10.99 25.85 10.58
CA ASN A 191 -9.91 26.73 10.16
C ASN A 191 -8.89 26.88 11.30
N LEU A 192 -7.82 26.09 11.23
CA LEU A 192 -6.63 26.27 12.06
C LEU A 192 -5.76 27.35 11.41
N HIS A 193 -5.30 28.31 12.19
CA HIS A 193 -4.47 29.37 11.65
C HIS A 193 -3.45 29.88 12.65
N ILE A 194 -2.33 30.35 12.10
CA ILE A 194 -1.21 30.92 12.82
C ILE A 194 -0.98 32.31 12.25
N THR A 195 -1.15 33.31 13.09
CA THR A 195 -1.02 34.72 12.72
C THR A 195 -0.16 35.46 13.72
N ALA A 196 0.26 36.67 13.36
CA ALA A 196 1.01 37.53 14.24
C ALA A 196 0.13 38.02 15.41
N GLY A 197 0.71 38.07 16.60
CA GLY A 197 0.03 38.41 17.84
C GLY A 197 -0.49 37.19 18.60
N LYS A 198 -0.83 37.39 19.87
CA LYS A 198 -1.46 36.34 20.70
C LYS A 198 -2.95 36.28 20.41
N SER A 199 -3.49 35.07 20.33
CA SER A 199 -4.94 34.86 20.26
C SER A 199 -5.59 35.17 21.61
N LEU A 200 -6.57 36.07 21.58
CA LEU A 200 -7.47 36.33 22.70
C LEU A 200 -8.86 35.84 22.32
N HIS A 201 -9.40 34.94 23.13
CA HIS A 201 -10.72 34.35 22.92
C HIS A 201 -11.82 35.32 23.38
N LEU A 202 -12.79 35.57 22.52
CA LEU A 202 -14.00 36.33 22.84
C LEU A 202 -15.22 35.37 22.83
N PRO A 203 -16.39 35.79 23.35
CA PRO A 203 -17.61 34.97 23.32
C PRO A 203 -18.06 34.56 21.90
N GLU A 204 -17.78 35.39 20.89
CA GLU A 204 -18.03 35.10 19.47
C GLU A 204 -16.72 35.17 18.67
N GLY A 205 -15.96 34.08 18.67
CA GLY A 205 -14.69 33.95 17.95
C GLY A 205 -13.46 34.39 18.76
N HIS A 206 -12.44 34.89 18.07
CA HIS A 206 -11.17 35.31 18.66
C HIS A 206 -10.52 36.41 17.84
N VAL A 207 -9.64 37.18 18.49
CA VAL A 207 -8.85 38.23 17.85
C VAL A 207 -7.38 37.98 18.13
N HIS A 208 -6.53 38.31 17.15
CA HIS A 208 -5.09 38.29 17.32
C HIS A 208 -4.60 39.70 17.63
N ILE A 209 -4.02 39.87 18.81
CA ILE A 209 -3.51 41.17 19.25
C ILE A 209 -2.06 41.27 18.80
N SER A 210 -1.83 41.91 17.65
CA SER A 210 -0.50 42.17 17.09
C SER A 210 0.09 43.51 17.52
N ALA A 211 -0.44 44.14 18.58
CA ALA A 211 -0.11 45.51 19.00
C ALA A 211 1.39 45.76 19.28
N PHE A 212 2.16 44.71 19.48
CA PHE A 212 3.59 44.76 19.81
C PHE A 212 4.51 44.21 18.71
N VAL A 213 3.98 43.89 17.53
CA VAL A 213 4.77 43.34 16.41
C VAL A 213 4.56 44.22 15.18
N SER A 214 5.65 44.79 14.66
CA SER A 214 5.60 45.58 13.44
C SER A 214 5.32 44.69 12.22
N GLN A 215 4.53 45.16 11.26
CA GLN A 215 4.31 44.45 9.99
C GLN A 215 5.62 44.19 9.23
N ALA A 216 6.64 45.02 9.45
CA ALA A 216 7.98 44.84 8.88
C ALA A 216 8.75 43.66 9.49
N GLU A 217 8.27 43.07 10.59
CA GLU A 217 8.91 41.93 11.26
C GLU A 217 8.19 40.60 10.95
N TYR A 218 7.11 40.64 10.15
CA TYR A 218 6.39 39.42 9.79
C TYR A 218 7.23 38.55 8.86
N ASN A 219 7.39 37.28 9.24
CA ASN A 219 8.07 36.28 8.42
C ASN A 219 7.35 34.94 8.56
N PHE A 220 6.32 34.73 7.74
CA PHE A 220 5.55 33.48 7.73
C PHE A 220 6.22 32.35 6.93
N SER A 221 7.56 32.40 6.76
CA SER A 221 8.31 31.23 6.29
C SER A 221 8.08 30.08 7.28
N HIS A 222 7.77 28.90 6.76
CA HIS A 222 7.41 27.78 7.60
C HIS A 222 7.76 26.44 6.96
N ARG A 223 7.91 25.46 7.84
CA ARG A 223 8.10 24.06 7.49
C ARG A 223 7.09 23.22 8.25
N ILE A 224 6.48 22.28 7.56
CA ILE A 224 5.52 21.33 8.12
C ILE A 224 6.28 20.02 8.31
N HIS A 225 6.51 19.65 9.57
CA HIS A 225 7.16 18.38 9.90
C HIS A 225 6.15 17.25 9.82
N HIS A 226 4.97 17.46 10.39
CA HIS A 226 3.91 16.47 10.38
C HIS A 226 2.53 17.11 10.47
N LEU A 227 1.59 16.65 9.63
CA LEU A 227 0.17 16.93 9.79
C LEU A 227 -0.61 15.63 9.57
N SER A 228 -1.36 15.19 10.57
CA SER A 228 -2.20 14.00 10.46
C SER A 228 -3.55 14.14 11.16
N PHE A 229 -4.47 13.28 10.74
CA PHE A 229 -5.83 13.25 11.23
C PHE A 229 -6.20 11.82 11.69
N GLY A 230 -6.75 11.70 12.89
CA GLY A 230 -7.06 10.44 13.56
C GLY A 230 -5.86 9.77 14.23
N ASP A 231 -5.99 8.47 14.44
CA ASP A 231 -4.92 7.65 14.97
C ASP A 231 -3.94 7.26 13.86
N SER A 232 -2.66 7.11 14.21
CA SER A 232 -1.61 6.70 13.27
C SER A 232 -1.92 5.29 12.74
N GLY A 233 -2.20 5.21 11.44
CA GLY A 233 -2.41 3.96 10.72
C GLY A 233 -1.19 3.57 9.89
N VAL A 234 -1.01 2.27 9.67
CA VAL A 234 -0.04 1.75 8.69
C VAL A 234 -0.52 2.11 7.28
N GLY A 235 0.37 2.36 6.33
CA GLY A 235 0.01 2.54 4.92
C GLY A 235 -0.62 3.89 4.53
N ILE A 236 -0.64 4.87 5.45
CA ILE A 236 -1.17 6.21 5.17
C ILE A 236 -0.04 7.17 4.86
N ILE A 237 -0.22 7.93 3.79
CA ILE A 237 0.67 9.01 3.40
C ILE A 237 0.05 10.32 3.86
N HIS A 238 0.88 11.21 4.42
CA HIS A 238 0.49 12.57 4.79
C HIS A 238 1.10 13.55 3.80
N PRO A 239 0.32 14.10 2.84
CA PRO A 239 0.88 14.89 1.76
C PRO A 239 1.67 16.13 2.19
N LEU A 240 1.41 16.72 3.37
CA LEU A 240 2.08 17.95 3.81
C LEU A 240 3.38 17.70 4.59
N ASP A 241 3.73 16.45 4.88
CA ASP A 241 4.94 16.14 5.65
C ASP A 241 6.20 16.50 4.84
N GLY A 242 7.12 17.27 5.43
CA GLY A 242 8.33 17.73 4.73
C GLY A 242 8.11 18.90 3.77
N GLU A 243 6.94 19.57 3.82
CA GLU A 243 6.70 20.77 3.03
C GLU A 243 7.37 22.00 3.66
N GLU A 244 8.08 22.78 2.84
CA GLU A 244 8.79 23.99 3.26
C GLU A 244 8.43 25.15 2.32
N LYS A 245 7.99 26.27 2.90
CA LYS A 245 7.68 27.51 2.19
C LYS A 245 8.50 28.64 2.77
N ILE A 246 9.23 29.33 1.91
CA ILE A 246 9.98 30.55 2.27
C ILE A 246 9.16 31.75 1.79
N ALA A 247 8.99 32.73 2.68
CA ALA A 247 8.27 33.95 2.39
C ALA A 247 9.22 35.02 1.86
N ASP A 248 9.02 35.42 0.60
CA ASP A 248 9.77 36.53 0.00
C ASP A 248 9.27 37.90 0.48
N ILE A 249 8.03 37.96 0.99
CA ILE A 249 7.33 39.18 1.39
C ILE A 249 6.67 38.97 2.75
N ASN A 250 6.84 39.95 3.64
CA ASN A 250 6.40 39.89 5.04
C ASN A 250 4.87 39.75 5.19
N MET A 251 4.10 40.34 4.26
CA MET A 251 2.63 40.32 4.25
C MET A 251 2.05 39.16 3.42
N ALA A 252 2.65 37.98 3.53
CA ALA A 252 2.19 36.77 2.87
C ALA A 252 1.05 36.07 3.65
N LEU A 253 0.06 35.58 2.91
CA LEU A 253 -1.02 34.73 3.40
C LEU A 253 -0.92 33.37 2.70
N TYR A 254 -0.52 32.35 3.45
CA TYR A 254 -0.48 30.95 3.01
C TYR A 254 -1.77 30.24 3.41
N GLN A 255 -2.45 29.63 2.44
CA GLN A 255 -3.68 28.89 2.67
C GLN A 255 -3.55 27.46 2.14
N TYR A 256 -3.78 26.50 3.02
CA TYR A 256 -3.89 25.08 2.72
C TYR A 256 -5.35 24.67 2.82
N PHE A 257 -5.93 24.27 1.69
CA PHE A 257 -7.26 23.70 1.62
C PHE A 257 -7.15 22.18 1.72
N VAL A 258 -7.57 21.63 2.84
CA VAL A 258 -7.41 20.22 3.21
C VAL A 258 -8.76 19.52 3.15
N GLU A 259 -8.90 18.54 2.26
CA GLU A 259 -10.10 17.71 2.18
C GLU A 259 -9.83 16.38 2.88
N ILE A 260 -10.50 16.12 4.00
CA ILE A 260 -10.27 14.95 4.86
C ILE A 260 -11.26 13.85 4.50
N VAL A 261 -10.74 12.65 4.23
CA VAL A 261 -11.51 11.45 3.88
C VAL A 261 -11.36 10.40 4.99
N PRO A 262 -12.43 10.09 5.75
CA PRO A 262 -12.42 9.01 6.72
C PRO A 262 -12.02 7.69 6.07
N THR A 263 -11.15 6.94 6.73
CA THR A 263 -10.63 5.65 6.25
C THR A 263 -10.70 4.63 7.39
N ASP A 264 -11.50 3.59 7.23
CA ASP A 264 -11.53 2.47 8.17
C ASP A 264 -10.62 1.37 7.65
N VAL A 265 -9.60 1.02 8.43
CA VAL A 265 -8.65 -0.04 8.10
C VAL A 265 -9.03 -1.28 8.89
N GLU A 266 -9.46 -2.32 8.19
CA GLU A 266 -9.78 -3.62 8.76
C GLU A 266 -8.75 -4.64 8.27
N THR A 267 -7.83 -5.00 9.17
CA THR A 267 -6.89 -6.11 8.98
C THR A 267 -7.38 -7.35 9.74
N PHE A 268 -6.76 -8.50 9.50
CA PHE A 268 -7.11 -9.74 10.20
C PHE A 268 -7.01 -9.64 11.74
N LEU A 269 -6.09 -8.81 12.25
CA LEU A 269 -5.77 -8.69 13.68
C LEU A 269 -6.26 -7.38 14.32
N SER A 270 -6.48 -6.33 13.53
CA SER A 270 -6.75 -4.99 14.06
C SER A 270 -7.73 -4.20 13.18
N LYS A 271 -8.57 -3.41 13.86
CA LYS A 271 -9.42 -2.39 13.25
C LYS A 271 -8.95 -1.03 13.72
N ALA A 272 -8.62 -0.15 12.78
CA ALA A 272 -8.19 1.22 13.07
C ALA A 272 -9.04 2.22 12.29
N LYS A 273 -9.47 3.28 12.98
CA LYS A 273 -10.12 4.44 12.35
C LYS A 273 -9.06 5.51 12.11
N THR A 274 -8.89 5.88 10.87
CA THR A 274 -7.87 6.83 10.45
C THR A 274 -8.39 7.70 9.33
N TYR A 275 -7.63 8.70 8.91
CA TYR A 275 -8.09 9.68 7.93
C TYR A 275 -6.98 9.96 6.94
N GLN A 276 -7.34 9.90 5.66
CA GLN A 276 -6.50 10.37 4.57
C GLN A 276 -6.93 11.79 4.24
N TYR A 277 -6.06 12.57 3.60
CA TYR A 277 -6.47 13.88 3.12
C TYR A 277 -5.77 14.24 1.82
N SER A 278 -6.41 15.11 1.06
CA SER A 278 -5.80 15.80 -0.07
C SER A 278 -5.62 17.27 0.28
N VAL A 279 -4.66 17.93 -0.37
CA VAL A 279 -4.33 19.31 -0.08
C VAL A 279 -4.13 20.13 -1.35
N LYS A 280 -4.61 21.36 -1.31
CA LYS A 280 -4.30 22.41 -2.29
C LYS A 280 -3.71 23.60 -1.57
N ASP A 281 -2.55 24.06 -2.01
CA ASP A 281 -1.89 25.24 -1.49
C ASP A 281 -2.25 26.49 -2.31
N SER A 282 -2.28 27.64 -1.63
CA SER A 282 -2.51 28.94 -2.26
C SER A 282 -1.76 30.02 -1.49
N LEU A 283 -0.97 30.80 -2.22
CA LEU A 283 -0.28 31.98 -1.70
C LEU A 283 -1.01 33.24 -2.17
N ARG A 284 -1.34 34.12 -1.23
CA ARG A 284 -1.90 35.45 -1.51
C ARG A 284 -1.07 36.52 -0.80
N ILE A 285 -0.78 37.62 -1.47
CA ILE A 285 -0.06 38.76 -0.87
C ILE A 285 -1.09 39.79 -0.40
N ILE A 286 -0.98 40.21 0.86
CA ILE A 286 -1.86 41.21 1.46
C ILE A 286 -1.27 42.60 1.21
N ASN A 287 -2.10 43.48 0.66
CA ASN A 287 -1.75 44.88 0.40
C ASN A 287 -3.02 45.72 0.51
N HIS A 288 -3.19 46.37 1.66
CA HIS A 288 -4.39 47.14 1.96
C HIS A 288 -4.56 48.35 1.01
N ASP A 289 -3.47 48.94 0.52
CA ASP A 289 -3.49 50.08 -0.39
C ASP A 289 -3.96 49.71 -1.80
N LYS A 290 -3.69 48.47 -2.22
CA LYS A 290 -4.12 47.91 -3.52
C LYS A 290 -5.46 47.16 -3.44
N GLY A 291 -6.20 47.29 -2.34
CA GLY A 291 -7.49 46.62 -2.11
C GLY A 291 -7.41 45.13 -1.77
N SER A 292 -6.21 44.60 -1.51
CA SER A 292 -6.02 43.23 -1.03
C SER A 292 -6.07 43.22 0.51
N HIS A 293 -7.29 43.12 1.05
CA HIS A 293 -7.51 43.03 2.49
C HIS A 293 -7.45 41.59 2.99
N GLY A 294 -6.86 41.41 4.18
CA GLY A 294 -6.80 40.13 4.87
C GLY A 294 -5.81 40.20 6.02
N VAL A 295 -5.72 39.11 6.78
CA VAL A 295 -4.72 38.95 7.83
C VAL A 295 -3.62 38.05 7.25
N PRO A 296 -2.34 38.48 7.23
CA PRO A 296 -1.23 37.63 6.81
C PRO A 296 -1.01 36.52 7.84
N GLY A 297 -0.53 35.37 7.39
CA GLY A 297 -0.37 34.19 8.24
C GLY A 297 -0.47 32.88 7.48
N ILE A 298 -0.56 31.80 8.25
CA ILE A 298 -0.66 30.43 7.75
C ILE A 298 -2.02 29.88 8.16
N PHE A 299 -2.79 29.39 7.20
CA PHE A 299 -4.16 28.93 7.42
C PHE A 299 -4.35 27.53 6.85
N PHE A 300 -4.81 26.60 7.68
CA PHE A 300 -5.26 25.26 7.30
C PHE A 300 -6.78 25.22 7.39
N LYS A 301 -7.41 25.38 6.23
CA LYS A 301 -8.86 25.25 6.08
C LYS A 301 -9.16 23.81 5.73
N TYR A 302 -9.80 23.09 6.63
CA TYR A 302 -10.12 21.69 6.43
C TYR A 302 -11.63 21.45 6.34
N ASP A 303 -12.03 20.52 5.48
CA ASP A 303 -13.39 20.05 5.34
C ASP A 303 -13.43 18.51 5.39
N ILE A 304 -14.57 17.95 5.78
CA ILE A 304 -14.77 16.50 5.92
C ILE A 304 -15.60 15.99 4.75
N SER A 305 -15.06 15.00 4.03
CA SER A 305 -15.77 14.35 2.95
C SER A 305 -16.96 13.53 3.46
N ALA A 306 -18.06 13.57 2.72
CA ALA A 306 -19.23 12.72 2.98
C ALA A 306 -19.02 11.23 2.63
N LEU A 307 -17.91 10.92 1.96
CA LEU A 307 -17.51 9.56 1.59
C LEU A 307 -16.43 9.04 2.54
N LYS A 308 -16.56 7.79 2.93
CA LYS A 308 -15.58 7.01 3.70
C LYS A 308 -15.00 5.91 2.83
N VAL A 309 -13.71 5.64 3.00
CA VAL A 309 -13.02 4.50 2.40
C VAL A 309 -12.91 3.39 3.44
N VAL A 310 -13.34 2.18 3.10
CA VAL A 310 -13.13 0.99 3.93
C VAL A 310 -12.08 0.14 3.23
N VAL A 311 -10.95 -0.07 3.91
CA VAL A 311 -9.82 -0.86 3.44
C VAL A 311 -9.90 -2.22 4.14
N THR A 312 -10.24 -3.27 3.39
CA THR A 312 -10.32 -4.63 3.92
C THR A 312 -9.23 -5.50 3.31
N GLN A 313 -8.46 -6.19 4.15
CA GLN A 313 -7.55 -7.23 3.69
C GLN A 313 -8.34 -8.53 3.49
N SER A 314 -8.45 -8.98 2.23
CA SER A 314 -9.17 -10.20 1.88
C SER A 314 -8.22 -11.30 1.42
N HIS A 315 -8.58 -12.54 1.77
CA HIS A 315 -7.93 -13.74 1.27
C HIS A 315 -8.90 -14.53 0.42
N GLU A 316 -8.35 -15.23 -0.58
CA GLU A 316 -9.14 -16.14 -1.37
C GLU A 316 -9.62 -17.32 -0.50
N PRO A 317 -10.92 -17.69 -0.54
CA PRO A 317 -11.39 -18.85 0.19
C PRO A 317 -10.76 -20.13 -0.37
N LEU A 318 -10.45 -21.09 0.51
CA LEU A 318 -9.77 -22.35 0.17
C LEU A 318 -10.43 -23.12 -0.99
N LEU A 319 -11.77 -23.13 -1.03
CA LEU A 319 -12.51 -23.81 -2.10
C LEU A 319 -12.24 -23.19 -3.47
N LYS A 320 -12.16 -21.86 -3.55
CA LYS A 320 -11.89 -21.16 -4.81
C LYS A 320 -10.46 -21.42 -5.27
N PHE A 321 -9.50 -21.49 -4.35
CA PHE A 321 -8.14 -21.93 -4.63
C PHE A 321 -8.09 -23.34 -5.23
N PHE A 322 -8.75 -24.33 -4.62
CA PHE A 322 -8.76 -25.70 -5.15
C PHE A 322 -9.41 -25.79 -6.53
N VAL A 323 -10.51 -25.05 -6.76
CA VAL A 323 -11.14 -24.97 -8.07
C VAL A 323 -10.17 -24.39 -9.09
N ARG A 324 -9.48 -23.28 -8.77
CA ARG A 324 -8.50 -22.67 -9.69
C ARG A 324 -7.32 -23.60 -9.97
N LEU A 325 -6.75 -24.21 -8.94
CA LEU A 325 -5.64 -25.16 -9.08
C LEU A 325 -6.02 -26.34 -9.98
N SER A 326 -7.19 -26.95 -9.75
CA SER A 326 -7.67 -28.08 -10.58
C SER A 326 -7.91 -27.67 -12.04
N SER A 327 -8.46 -26.48 -12.27
CA SER A 327 -8.71 -25.93 -13.60
C SER A 327 -7.40 -25.70 -14.37
N THR A 328 -6.40 -25.08 -13.73
CA THR A 328 -5.12 -24.79 -14.35
C THR A 328 -4.33 -26.07 -14.65
N LEU A 329 -4.30 -27.04 -13.72
CA LEU A 329 -3.65 -28.34 -13.95
C LEU A 329 -4.27 -29.10 -15.12
N SER A 330 -5.61 -29.12 -15.18
CA SER A 330 -6.34 -29.77 -16.27
C SER A 330 -6.08 -29.08 -17.61
N GLY A 331 -6.06 -27.74 -17.63
CA GLY A 331 -5.77 -26.95 -18.83
C GLY A 331 -4.38 -27.22 -19.40
N VAL A 332 -3.36 -27.32 -18.55
CA VAL A 332 -1.98 -27.62 -18.98
C VAL A 332 -1.87 -29.04 -19.51
N PHE A 333 -2.52 -30.01 -18.86
CA PHE A 333 -2.50 -31.40 -19.31
C PHE A 333 -3.15 -31.57 -20.70
N VAL A 334 -4.32 -30.97 -20.91
CA VAL A 334 -5.04 -31.04 -22.20
C VAL A 334 -4.25 -30.33 -23.30
N SER A 335 -3.71 -29.14 -23.02
CA SER A 335 -2.93 -28.38 -24.00
C SER A 335 -1.61 -29.07 -24.38
N ALA A 336 -0.92 -29.69 -23.42
CA ALA A 336 0.26 -30.51 -23.72
C ALA A 336 -0.07 -31.72 -24.61
N GLY A 337 -1.24 -32.35 -24.40
CA GLY A 337 -1.75 -33.43 -25.25
C GLY A 337 -2.01 -32.97 -26.68
N ILE A 338 -2.75 -31.88 -26.86
CA ILE A 338 -3.03 -31.30 -28.18
C ILE A 338 -1.73 -30.88 -28.87
N LEU A 339 -0.79 -30.28 -28.14
CA LEU A 339 0.50 -29.87 -28.67
C LEU A 339 1.30 -31.07 -29.17
N LYS A 340 1.37 -32.15 -28.39
CA LYS A 340 1.99 -33.41 -28.79
C LYS A 340 1.37 -33.94 -30.09
N ASP A 341 0.05 -33.99 -30.17
CA ASP A 341 -0.66 -34.51 -31.34
C ASP A 341 -0.44 -33.64 -32.59
N CYS A 342 -0.43 -32.32 -32.42
CA CYS A 342 -0.09 -31.37 -33.48
C CYS A 342 1.35 -31.54 -33.97
N ILE A 343 2.33 -31.66 -33.07
CA ILE A 343 3.73 -31.89 -33.43
C ILE A 343 3.86 -33.21 -34.21
N LEU A 344 3.24 -34.29 -33.73
CA LEU A 344 3.26 -35.59 -34.40
C LEU A 344 2.56 -35.56 -35.76
N PHE A 345 1.48 -34.78 -35.91
CA PHE A 345 0.81 -34.59 -37.19
C PHE A 345 1.69 -33.85 -38.19
N ILE A 346 2.36 -32.77 -37.74
CA ILE A 346 3.27 -31.98 -38.57
C ILE A 346 4.47 -32.83 -39.00
N THR A 347 5.12 -33.55 -38.09
CA THR A 347 6.27 -34.41 -38.43
C THR A 347 5.87 -35.49 -39.41
N LYS A 348 4.75 -36.19 -39.19
CA LYS A 348 4.24 -37.21 -40.14
C LYS A 348 3.89 -36.63 -41.50
N LYS A 349 3.36 -35.40 -41.55
CA LYS A 349 3.04 -34.72 -42.82
C LYS A 349 4.30 -34.27 -43.55
N LEU A 350 5.31 -33.78 -42.83
CA LEU A 350 6.63 -33.42 -43.36
C LEU A 350 7.36 -34.65 -43.93
N GLU A 351 7.41 -35.75 -43.18
CA GLU A 351 7.99 -37.03 -43.63
C GLU A 351 7.32 -37.53 -44.92
N ARG A 352 5.99 -37.50 -44.99
CA ARG A 352 5.24 -37.87 -46.21
C ARG A 352 5.50 -36.94 -47.41
N THR A 353 5.85 -35.68 -47.16
CA THR A 353 6.11 -34.69 -48.22
C THR A 353 7.56 -34.78 -48.71
N LEU A 354 8.50 -35.09 -47.81
CA LEU A 354 9.92 -35.21 -48.10
C LEU A 354 10.33 -36.59 -48.64
N TYR A 355 9.61 -37.67 -48.30
CA TYR A 355 9.89 -39.04 -48.76
C TYR A 355 8.64 -39.73 -49.36
N PRO A 356 8.21 -39.36 -50.58
CA PRO A 356 7.03 -39.94 -51.22
C PRO A 356 7.20 -41.38 -51.74
N GLU A 357 8.44 -41.86 -51.94
CA GLU A 357 8.76 -43.08 -52.72
C GLU A 357 8.64 -44.42 -51.96
N GLN A 358 8.62 -44.46 -50.63
CA GLN A 358 8.67 -45.75 -49.90
C GLN A 358 7.35 -46.51 -49.79
N LYS A 359 6.22 -45.98 -50.28
CA LYS A 359 4.91 -46.63 -50.10
C LYS A 359 4.44 -47.50 -51.27
N LYS A 360 5.20 -47.61 -52.36
CA LYS A 360 4.75 -48.37 -53.56
C LYS A 360 5.15 -49.83 -53.59
N ASN A 361 6.20 -50.26 -52.89
CA ASN A 361 6.59 -51.67 -52.89
C ASN A 361 6.62 -52.20 -51.46
N GLY A 362 5.64 -53.04 -51.13
CA GLY A 362 5.66 -53.84 -49.92
C GLY A 362 6.86 -54.77 -49.94
N VAL A 363 7.91 -54.42 -49.21
CA VAL A 363 9.00 -55.34 -48.86
C VAL A 363 9.39 -55.03 -47.42
N SER A 364 9.25 -56.05 -46.58
CA SER A 364 9.80 -56.15 -45.24
C SER A 364 11.30 -55.87 -45.27
N VAL A 365 11.75 -54.80 -44.59
CA VAL A 365 13.17 -54.57 -44.34
C VAL A 365 13.42 -54.58 -42.83
N GLU A 366 14.11 -55.64 -42.47
CA GLU A 366 14.94 -55.95 -41.32
C GLU A 366 15.53 -54.73 -40.57
N LYS A 367 15.57 -54.84 -39.23
CA LYS A 367 16.23 -53.89 -38.32
C LYS A 367 17.70 -53.69 -38.71
N VAL A 368 18.17 -52.43 -38.71
CA VAL A 368 19.60 -52.07 -38.63
C VAL A 368 19.78 -51.00 -37.54
N PRO A 369 20.86 -51.05 -36.74
CA PRO A 369 20.95 -50.47 -35.39
C PRO A 369 21.43 -49.00 -35.34
N GLU A 370 21.31 -48.43 -34.14
CA GLU A 370 21.86 -47.16 -33.67
C GLU A 370 23.30 -46.93 -34.14
N GLU A 371 23.55 -45.80 -34.80
CA GLU A 371 24.67 -44.89 -34.55
C GLU A 371 24.48 -43.62 -35.41
N VAL A 372 25.16 -42.54 -35.02
CA VAL A 372 25.17 -41.22 -35.65
C VAL A 372 24.06 -40.25 -35.20
N TYR A 373 24.22 -39.67 -34.01
CA TYR A 373 24.11 -38.22 -33.78
C TYR A 373 24.91 -37.86 -32.51
N SER A 374 26.24 -37.82 -32.66
CA SER A 374 27.12 -36.98 -31.87
C SER A 374 27.46 -35.75 -32.71
N LEU A 375 26.94 -34.59 -32.33
CA LEU A 375 27.53 -33.25 -32.46
C LEU A 375 26.66 -32.26 -31.70
#